data_AF-A0AA39FFX5-F1
#
_entry.id   AF-A0AA39FFX5-F1
#
_cell.length_a   1.000
_cell.length_b   1.000
_cell.length_c   1.000
_cell.angle_alpha   90.00
_cell.angle_beta   90.00
_cell.angle_gamma   90.00
#
_symmetry.space_group_name_H-M   'P 1'
#
loop_
_entity.id
_entity.type
_entity.pdbx_description
1 polymer ?
#
loop_
_entity_poly.entity_id
_entity_poly.type
_entity_poly.pdbx_seq_one_letter_code
_entity_poly.pdbx_strand_id
1 'polypeptide(L)'
;MADNIGVNPPMNGDDITETMEVEIDDDDIIDEEESDGVIVPELQGPLSKWTNYIHGWQRRFIVLKDGTLSYYKSEQDSGLGCRGSISLYKADIKAHEFDECRFDVSVNDCLVWYLRANSPEECQRWVDVLKSYKAESGYGSENSLKRHGSTVSLISNSQSTASGGSFSKRGSRNLKEKLAELETFKDILSQQINTLQKYFDNCAENARHMSIKNNSEIKNELNFDPALQSIDFKGEAITFKATSEGVLATLQHCVELMGQRDDNWRRRWEKENEKKRKILELYKALKVQINMHRGDSTRPRVVIHGGPDYEEGPHSALCDEEFYDAVETGLDKIDEDNQMRDRLKKKSVSISIDPVVTSVSKHKLWPEIERVTMEQLHYARLDVGGAGGWQLFAEDGDMRMYRREEEADGLVVDPLKACHVVKGVTGREVCNIFFSPEYRAGWEATLDDMTVVETISSDTLVFLQTHKRIWPASQRDALFWSHRRSVSNTDDPDGSDLWIICNHSTEHPDYPANAGKCVRVYLTVCLVCQTFVDPPKDPKNIRREDITCKITYCSVVNPGGWAPASVLRAVYKREYPKFLKRFTNFCIEQCKDKPIVF
;
A
#
# COMPACT_ATOMS: atom_id res chain seq x y z
N MET A 1 -47.98 1.66 72.87
CA MET A 1 -48.66 2.89 73.32
C MET A 1 -49.01 3.64 72.05
N ALA A 2 -50.24 3.44 71.57
CA ALA A 2 -51.35 4.38 71.75
C ALA A 2 -51.07 5.64 70.89
N ASP A 3 -51.67 5.71 69.71
CA ASP A 3 -52.95 6.42 69.47
C ASP A 3 -52.73 7.95 69.45
N ASN A 4 -53.30 8.77 68.58
CA ASN A 4 -54.23 8.67 67.46
C ASN A 4 -54.47 10.15 67.01
N ILE A 5 -55.19 10.35 65.91
CA ILE A 5 -55.88 11.62 65.52
C ILE A 5 -54.95 12.67 64.86
N GLY A 6 -55.18 13.19 63.66
CA GLY A 6 -56.32 13.12 62.76
C GLY A 6 -56.56 14.50 62.11
N VAL A 7 -56.76 14.48 60.78
CA VAL A 7 -57.70 15.33 60.02
C VAL A 7 -57.17 16.68 59.43
N ASN A 8 -56.78 16.57 58.15
CA ASN A 8 -57.25 17.30 56.95
C ASN A 8 -56.54 18.56 56.35
N PRO A 9 -56.66 18.72 55.00
CA PRO A 9 -55.77 19.46 54.08
C PRO A 9 -56.38 20.86 53.70
N PRO A 10 -55.98 21.65 52.66
CA PRO A 10 -55.23 21.29 51.44
C PRO A 10 -54.29 22.35 50.78
N MET A 11 -53.72 21.90 49.64
CA MET A 11 -53.36 22.64 48.41
C MET A 11 -52.01 23.38 48.27
N ASN A 12 -51.41 23.08 47.11
CA ASN A 12 -50.56 23.88 46.22
C ASN A 12 -49.03 23.88 46.42
N GLY A 13 -48.37 23.37 45.37
CA GLY A 13 -47.57 24.23 44.49
C GLY A 13 -46.06 24.21 44.68
N ASP A 14 -45.41 23.48 43.77
CA ASP A 14 -44.18 23.82 43.04
C ASP A 14 -42.87 24.19 43.78
N ASP A 15 -41.88 23.35 43.49
CA ASP A 15 -40.59 23.68 42.89
C ASP A 15 -39.61 24.61 43.65
N ILE A 16 -38.49 24.01 44.07
CA ILE A 16 -37.26 24.70 44.48
C ILE A 16 -36.08 23.72 44.36
N THR A 17 -35.16 24.04 43.47
CA THR A 17 -33.70 24.07 43.72
C THR A 17 -33.10 24.90 42.57
N GLU A 18 -32.94 26.21 42.74
CA GLU A 18 -31.78 26.90 43.34
C GLU A 18 -30.66 27.16 42.30
N THR A 19 -30.55 28.45 41.98
CA THR A 19 -29.63 29.15 41.06
C THR A 19 -28.35 29.62 41.77
N MET A 20 -27.26 29.79 41.02
CA MET A 20 -26.25 30.88 41.14
C MET A 20 -25.23 30.68 39.99
N GLU A 21 -25.18 31.47 38.91
CA GLU A 21 -24.81 32.89 38.67
C GLU A 21 -23.52 32.95 37.81
N VAL A 22 -23.63 33.36 36.53
CA VAL A 22 -23.03 34.55 35.85
C VAL A 22 -21.52 34.42 35.56
N GLU A 23 -21.04 34.47 34.31
CA GLU A 23 -20.72 35.70 33.56
C GLU A 23 -20.83 35.51 32.02
N ILE A 24 -21.34 36.56 31.36
CA ILE A 24 -21.50 36.75 29.91
C ILE A 24 -20.36 37.68 29.46
N ASP A 25 -19.66 37.31 28.40
CA ASP A 25 -18.97 38.26 27.51
C ASP A 25 -19.66 38.16 26.13
N ASP A 26 -20.39 39.22 25.79
CA ASP A 26 -20.94 39.49 24.45
C ASP A 26 -19.90 40.33 23.67
N ASP A 27 -19.54 39.86 22.47
CA ASP A 27 -19.48 40.64 21.21
C ASP A 27 -18.54 39.93 20.21
N ASP A 28 -19.13 39.37 19.15
CA ASP A 28 -18.84 39.75 17.75
C ASP A 28 -19.40 38.73 16.76
N ILE A 29 -20.61 39.07 16.29
CA ILE A 29 -21.15 38.94 14.92
C ILE A 29 -20.33 38.06 13.95
N ILE A 30 -20.91 36.92 13.54
CA ILE A 30 -20.57 36.26 12.27
C ILE A 30 -21.86 36.08 11.48
N ASP A 31 -21.83 36.66 10.27
CA ASP A 31 -22.88 36.67 9.26
C ASP A 31 -23.41 35.27 8.93
N GLU A 32 -24.73 35.10 9.06
CA GLU A 32 -25.47 34.02 8.42
C GLU A 32 -25.54 34.31 6.90
N GLU A 33 -24.57 33.79 6.14
CA GLU A 33 -24.78 33.54 4.71
C GLU A 33 -25.34 32.12 4.53
N GLU A 34 -26.66 32.05 4.31
CA GLU A 34 -27.35 30.91 3.70
C GLU A 34 -26.67 30.56 2.35
N SER A 35 -25.72 29.64 2.40
CA SER A 35 -25.22 28.92 1.24
C SER A 35 -26.01 27.61 1.13
N ASP A 36 -26.90 27.54 0.17
CA ASP A 36 -27.63 26.36 -0.30
C ASP A 36 -26.63 25.33 -0.88
N GLY A 37 -25.87 24.70 0.01
CA GLY A 37 -24.87 23.68 -0.30
C GLY A 37 -25.49 22.31 -0.05
N VAL A 38 -25.69 21.53 -1.11
CA VAL A 38 -26.04 20.12 -1.00
C VAL A 38 -24.93 19.42 -0.21
N ILE A 39 -25.19 19.12 1.07
CA ILE A 39 -24.33 18.28 1.89
C ILE A 39 -24.46 16.87 1.32
N VAL A 40 -23.52 16.48 0.47
CA VAL A 40 -23.47 15.09 -0.01
C VAL A 40 -23.04 14.22 1.18
N PRO A 41 -23.78 13.17 1.58
CA PRO A 41 -23.53 12.49 2.84
C PRO A 41 -22.19 11.74 2.84
N GLU A 42 -21.21 12.21 3.62
CA GLU A 42 -20.06 11.39 3.99
C GLU A 42 -20.56 10.22 4.87
N LEU A 43 -20.54 9.01 4.32
CA LEU A 43 -20.95 7.80 5.05
C LEU A 43 -19.71 7.00 5.42
N GLN A 44 -19.52 6.76 6.70
CA GLN A 44 -18.45 5.91 7.19
C GLN A 44 -18.95 4.94 8.25
N GLY A 45 -18.36 3.76 8.29
CA GLY A 45 -18.75 2.76 9.27
C GLY A 45 -18.11 1.39 9.05
N PRO A 46 -18.17 0.52 10.07
CA PRO A 46 -17.65 -0.83 9.98
C PRO A 46 -18.58 -1.74 9.19
N LEU A 47 -18.09 -2.33 8.10
CA LEU A 47 -18.77 -3.39 7.37
C LEU A 47 -17.93 -4.67 7.36
N SER A 48 -18.59 -5.80 7.23
CA SER A 48 -17.92 -7.06 6.91
C SER A 48 -17.67 -7.10 5.41
N LYS A 49 -16.40 -7.08 4.99
CA LYS A 49 -16.01 -7.29 3.60
C LYS A 49 -15.55 -8.73 3.39
N TRP A 50 -16.03 -9.39 2.34
CA TRP A 50 -15.47 -10.68 1.93
C TRP A 50 -14.06 -10.48 1.39
N THR A 51 -13.11 -11.25 1.92
CA THR A 51 -11.71 -11.22 1.48
C THR A 51 -11.34 -12.46 0.68
N ASN A 52 -11.82 -13.65 1.06
CA ASN A 52 -11.65 -14.93 0.35
C ASN A 52 -12.36 -16.09 1.08
N TYR A 53 -12.38 -17.30 0.51
CA TYR A 53 -13.01 -18.49 1.11
C TYR A 53 -12.35 -19.02 2.41
N ILE A 54 -11.10 -18.66 2.71
CA ILE A 54 -10.38 -19.17 3.89
C ILE A 54 -10.57 -18.25 5.10
N HIS A 55 -10.51 -16.95 4.87
CA HIS A 55 -10.66 -15.92 5.89
C HIS A 55 -12.11 -15.39 5.95
N GLY A 56 -12.89 -15.63 4.90
CA GLY A 56 -14.31 -15.30 4.82
C GLY A 56 -14.59 -13.80 4.87
N TRP A 57 -15.57 -13.45 5.69
CA TRP A 57 -15.97 -12.08 5.98
C TRP A 57 -15.08 -11.48 7.06
N GLN A 58 -14.44 -10.36 6.76
CA GLN A 58 -13.56 -9.63 7.68
C GLN A 58 -14.12 -8.25 7.95
N ARG A 59 -14.06 -7.79 9.21
CA ARG A 59 -14.47 -6.42 9.55
C ARG A 59 -13.49 -5.43 8.92
N ARG A 60 -14.01 -4.43 8.23
CA ARG A 60 -13.28 -3.34 7.58
C ARG A 60 -14.01 -2.03 7.85
N PHE A 61 -13.26 -0.95 8.00
CA PHE A 61 -13.85 0.38 8.09
C PHE A 61 -14.02 0.95 6.69
N ILE A 62 -15.26 1.17 6.28
CA ILE A 62 -15.60 1.65 4.95
C ILE A 62 -15.89 3.14 5.05
N VAL A 63 -15.33 3.92 4.13
CA VAL A 63 -15.50 5.37 4.05
C VAL A 63 -15.91 5.74 2.64
N LEU A 64 -17.04 6.42 2.52
CA LEU A 64 -17.51 7.04 1.30
C LEU A 64 -17.28 8.55 1.39
N LYS A 65 -16.44 9.06 0.49
CA LYS A 65 -16.12 10.49 0.40
C LYS A 65 -15.91 10.89 -1.06
N ASP A 66 -16.49 12.01 -1.47
CA ASP A 66 -16.35 12.58 -2.83
C ASP A 66 -16.59 11.56 -3.97
N GLY A 67 -17.61 10.71 -3.84
CA GLY A 67 -17.92 9.67 -4.85
C GLY A 67 -16.89 8.53 -4.93
N THR A 68 -16.01 8.42 -3.95
CA THR A 68 -15.01 7.34 -3.82
C THR A 68 -15.30 6.52 -2.57
N LEU A 69 -15.50 5.22 -2.76
CA LEU A 69 -15.67 4.24 -1.69
C LEU A 69 -14.31 3.62 -1.36
N SER A 70 -13.77 3.92 -0.20
CA SER A 70 -12.48 3.41 0.28
C SER A 70 -12.69 2.48 1.47
N TYR A 71 -11.80 1.51 1.66
CA TYR A 71 -11.78 0.69 2.87
C TYR A 71 -10.43 0.70 3.57
N TYR A 72 -10.50 0.50 4.87
CA TYR A 72 -9.39 0.48 5.81
C TYR A 72 -9.52 -0.74 6.70
N LYS A 73 -8.39 -1.18 7.28
CA LYS A 73 -8.36 -2.30 8.22
C LYS A 73 -9.21 -2.00 9.46
N SER A 74 -9.05 -0.81 10.01
CA SER A 74 -9.84 -0.29 11.13
C SER A 74 -10.05 1.22 10.98
N GLU A 75 -10.93 1.79 11.81
CA GLU A 75 -11.15 3.23 11.88
C GLU A 75 -9.87 4.00 12.26
N GLN A 76 -9.05 3.42 13.15
CA GLN A 76 -7.78 3.99 13.60
C GLN A 76 -6.73 4.01 12.48
N ASP A 77 -6.83 3.10 11.51
CA ASP A 77 -5.92 3.03 10.36
C ASP A 77 -6.33 3.97 9.21
N SER A 78 -7.43 4.73 9.35
CA SER A 78 -7.89 5.68 8.33
C SER A 78 -6.84 6.73 7.97
N GLY A 79 -5.97 7.10 8.92
CA GLY A 79 -4.84 8.01 8.73
C GLY A 79 -3.57 7.38 8.13
N LEU A 80 -3.49 6.05 8.02
CA LEU A 80 -2.31 5.31 7.53
C LEU A 80 -2.35 5.00 6.03
N GLY A 81 -3.49 5.21 5.38
CA GLY A 81 -3.71 4.97 3.95
C GLY A 81 -4.76 3.90 3.67
N CYS A 82 -5.53 4.07 2.58
CA CYS A 82 -6.60 3.15 2.20
C CYS A 82 -6.05 1.83 1.64
N ARG A 83 -6.74 0.72 1.94
CA ARG A 83 -6.45 -0.63 1.43
C ARG A 83 -7.03 -0.92 0.05
N GLY A 84 -7.95 -0.08 -0.37
CA GLY A 84 -8.48 -0.09 -1.72
C GLY A 84 -9.55 0.97 -1.83
N SER A 85 -9.76 1.43 -3.05
CA SER A 85 -10.71 2.48 -3.36
C SER A 85 -11.42 2.17 -4.68
N ILE A 86 -12.74 2.27 -4.67
CA ILE A 86 -13.60 2.18 -5.85
C ILE A 86 -14.20 3.55 -6.12
N SER A 87 -14.09 4.03 -7.36
CA SER A 87 -14.83 5.19 -7.81
C SER A 87 -16.26 4.79 -8.20
N LEU A 88 -17.25 5.42 -7.57
CA LEU A 88 -18.66 5.08 -7.78
C LEU A 88 -19.20 5.50 -9.16
N TYR A 89 -18.51 6.41 -9.86
CA TYR A 89 -18.90 6.86 -11.22
C TYR A 89 -19.03 5.72 -12.23
N LYS A 90 -18.34 4.60 -12.00
CA LYS A 90 -18.37 3.40 -12.86
C LYS A 90 -18.78 2.13 -12.12
N ALA A 91 -19.29 2.28 -10.90
CA ALA A 91 -19.67 1.16 -10.08
C ALA A 91 -21.11 0.71 -10.34
N ASP A 92 -21.34 -0.59 -10.27
CA ASP A 92 -22.65 -1.20 -10.19
C ASP A 92 -22.89 -1.69 -8.77
N ILE A 93 -24.02 -1.28 -8.18
CA ILE A 93 -24.37 -1.57 -6.79
C ILE A 93 -25.60 -2.47 -6.79
N LYS A 94 -25.43 -3.71 -6.33
CA LYS A 94 -26.49 -4.72 -6.27
C LYS A 94 -26.71 -5.14 -4.83
N ALA A 95 -27.93 -4.95 -4.32
CA ALA A 95 -28.34 -5.61 -3.08
C ALA A 95 -28.48 -7.12 -3.33
N HIS A 96 -28.14 -7.94 -2.35
CA HIS A 96 -28.22 -9.39 -2.50
C HIS A 96 -29.68 -9.88 -2.38
N GLU A 97 -30.12 -10.75 -3.28
CA GLU A 97 -31.53 -11.17 -3.39
C GLU A 97 -32.06 -11.96 -2.16
N PHE A 98 -31.16 -12.61 -1.42
CA PHE A 98 -31.53 -13.52 -0.31
C PHE A 98 -30.90 -13.17 1.05
N ASP A 99 -29.93 -12.24 1.08
CA ASP A 99 -29.24 -11.84 2.32
C ASP A 99 -29.44 -10.34 2.46
N GLU A 100 -30.45 -9.96 3.24
CA GLU A 100 -30.88 -8.57 3.42
C GLU A 100 -29.78 -7.69 4.03
N CYS A 101 -28.78 -8.30 4.67
CA CYS A 101 -27.62 -7.59 5.21
C CYS A 101 -26.47 -7.44 4.20
N ARG A 102 -26.57 -8.00 2.98
CA ARG A 102 -25.46 -8.03 2.01
C ARG A 102 -25.75 -7.20 0.76
N PHE A 103 -24.70 -6.53 0.28
CA PHE A 103 -24.68 -5.83 -0.99
C PHE A 103 -23.31 -5.93 -1.65
N ASP A 104 -23.31 -5.84 -2.98
CA ASP A 104 -22.15 -6.06 -3.81
C ASP A 104 -21.88 -4.77 -4.63
N VAL A 105 -20.63 -4.31 -4.64
CA VAL A 105 -20.18 -3.14 -5.40
C VAL A 105 -19.16 -3.60 -6.44
N SER A 106 -19.51 -3.54 -7.72
CA SER A 106 -18.65 -4.00 -8.81
C SER A 106 -18.23 -2.89 -9.77
N VAL A 107 -17.06 -3.02 -10.40
CA VAL A 107 -16.61 -2.11 -11.47
C VAL A 107 -16.23 -2.93 -12.70
N ASN A 108 -16.90 -2.68 -13.82
CA ASN A 108 -16.68 -3.36 -15.11
C ASN A 108 -16.67 -4.90 -15.03
N ASP A 109 -17.43 -5.49 -14.10
CA ASP A 109 -17.53 -6.94 -13.85
C ASP A 109 -16.21 -7.68 -13.51
N CYS A 110 -15.08 -6.97 -13.33
CA CYS A 110 -13.78 -7.56 -12.99
C CYS A 110 -13.37 -7.35 -11.53
N LEU A 111 -13.81 -6.25 -10.90
CA LEU A 111 -13.54 -5.98 -9.48
C LEU A 111 -14.87 -5.97 -8.76
N VAL A 112 -15.09 -6.89 -7.80
CA VAL A 112 -16.33 -6.98 -7.02
C VAL A 112 -15.99 -6.94 -5.54
N TRP A 113 -16.57 -6.01 -4.79
CA TRP A 113 -16.53 -6.00 -3.34
C TRP A 113 -17.85 -6.55 -2.81
N TYR A 114 -17.78 -7.66 -2.11
CA TYR A 114 -18.91 -8.19 -1.35
C TYR A 114 -18.86 -7.59 0.05
N LEU A 115 -19.92 -6.89 0.44
CA LEU A 115 -20.04 -6.15 1.69
C LEU A 115 -21.29 -6.60 2.45
N ARG A 116 -21.18 -6.69 3.77
CA ARG A 116 -22.26 -7.09 4.66
C ARG A 116 -22.33 -6.15 5.86
N ALA A 117 -23.50 -5.59 6.10
CA ALA A 117 -23.79 -4.74 7.25
C ALA A 117 -24.23 -5.57 8.47
N ASN A 118 -24.32 -4.93 9.63
CA ASN A 118 -24.74 -5.63 10.85
C ASN A 118 -26.26 -5.78 10.94
N SER A 119 -27.02 -4.96 10.19
CA SER A 119 -28.47 -5.04 10.09
C SER A 119 -28.98 -4.75 8.66
N PRO A 120 -30.20 -5.20 8.31
CA PRO A 120 -30.82 -4.90 7.03
C PRO A 120 -31.00 -3.39 6.80
N GLU A 121 -31.31 -2.63 7.85
CA GLU A 121 -31.49 -1.18 7.77
C GLU A 121 -30.17 -0.48 7.45
N GLU A 122 -29.07 -0.94 8.05
CA GLU A 122 -27.73 -0.44 7.76
C GLU A 122 -27.31 -0.78 6.32
N CYS A 123 -27.59 -2.01 5.87
CA CYS A 123 -27.36 -2.44 4.48
C CYS A 123 -28.12 -1.55 3.49
N GLN A 124 -29.41 -1.34 3.73
CA GLN A 124 -30.26 -0.50 2.90
C GLN A 124 -29.76 0.95 2.86
N ARG A 125 -29.38 1.51 4.03
CA ARG A 125 -28.77 2.84 4.12
C ARG A 125 -27.51 2.96 3.28
N TRP A 126 -26.61 1.97 3.34
CA TRP A 126 -25.40 1.95 2.50
C TRP A 126 -25.76 1.90 1.01
N VAL A 127 -26.67 1.01 0.61
CA VAL A 127 -27.08 0.86 -0.80
C VAL A 127 -27.71 2.14 -1.34
N ASP A 128 -28.57 2.79 -0.57
CA ASP A 128 -29.27 4.01 -0.99
C ASP A 128 -28.31 5.18 -1.18
N VAL A 129 -27.40 5.39 -0.22
CA VAL A 129 -26.37 6.43 -0.33
C VAL A 129 -25.42 6.14 -1.49
N LEU A 130 -24.96 4.91 -1.67
CA LEU A 130 -24.07 4.56 -2.79
C LEU A 130 -24.75 4.78 -4.16
N LYS A 131 -26.06 4.53 -4.26
CA LYS A 131 -26.84 4.79 -5.47
C LYS A 131 -27.12 6.28 -5.69
N SER A 132 -27.28 7.09 -4.65
CA SER A 132 -27.50 8.54 -4.80
C SER A 132 -26.31 9.24 -5.46
N TYR A 133 -25.08 8.87 -5.08
CA TYR A 133 -23.85 9.36 -5.71
C TYR A 133 -23.75 9.00 -7.21
N LYS A 134 -24.36 7.89 -7.63
CA LYS A 134 -24.48 7.51 -9.06
C LYS A 134 -25.52 8.37 -9.77
N ALA A 135 -26.68 8.62 -9.14
CA ALA A 135 -27.78 9.39 -9.71
C ALA A 135 -27.47 10.89 -9.87
N GLU A 136 -26.80 11.51 -8.90
CA GLU A 136 -26.42 12.93 -8.96
C GLU A 136 -25.38 13.22 -10.06
N SER A 137 -24.56 12.23 -10.43
CA SER A 137 -23.59 12.37 -11.53
C SER A 137 -24.19 12.24 -12.94
N GLY A 138 -25.48 11.86 -13.04
CA GLY A 138 -26.19 11.64 -14.31
C GLY A 138 -26.93 12.86 -14.87
N TYR A 139 -27.12 13.92 -14.07
CA TYR A 139 -27.64 15.20 -14.54
C TYR A 139 -26.49 16.20 -14.67
N GLY A 140 -26.27 16.67 -15.90
CA GLY A 140 -25.19 17.60 -16.21
C GLY A 140 -25.23 18.85 -15.33
N SER A 141 -24.19 19.03 -14.53
CA SER A 141 -23.75 20.34 -14.04
C SER A 141 -22.32 20.54 -14.48
N GLU A 142 -22.15 20.88 -15.76
CA GLU A 142 -21.01 21.68 -16.17
C GLU A 142 -21.21 23.07 -15.55
N ASN A 143 -20.30 23.49 -14.66
CA ASN A 143 -20.21 24.78 -13.95
C ASN A 143 -20.67 24.79 -12.48
N SER A 144 -19.78 24.36 -11.59
CA SER A 144 -19.43 25.14 -10.39
C SER A 144 -18.01 24.81 -9.93
N LEU A 145 -17.01 25.23 -10.72
CA LEU A 145 -15.68 25.51 -10.21
C LEU A 145 -15.66 26.97 -9.71
N LYS A 146 -16.33 27.23 -8.59
CA LYS A 146 -16.01 28.40 -7.77
C LYS A 146 -14.98 27.97 -6.72
N ARG A 147 -13.79 28.52 -6.88
CA ARG A 147 -12.71 28.54 -5.89
C ARG A 147 -13.17 29.26 -4.62
N HIS A 148 -12.96 28.62 -3.48
CA HIS A 148 -12.36 29.11 -2.22
C HIS A 148 -12.60 27.98 -1.21
N GLY A 149 -11.68 27.48 -0.39
CA GLY A 149 -10.35 27.93 -0.02
C GLY A 149 -10.14 27.54 1.44
N SER A 150 -9.72 26.31 1.73
CA SER A 150 -9.11 25.96 3.02
C SER A 150 -8.27 24.69 2.88
N THR A 151 -6.97 24.93 2.92
CA THR A 151 -5.85 24.01 2.95
C THR A 151 -5.80 23.24 4.27
N VAL A 152 -6.03 21.92 4.27
CA VAL A 152 -5.35 20.98 5.19
C VAL A 152 -5.26 19.60 4.52
N SER A 153 -4.03 19.21 4.15
CA SER A 153 -3.51 17.83 4.16
C SER A 153 -4.06 16.83 3.10
N LEU A 154 -3.31 16.03 2.35
CA LEU A 154 -1.89 15.69 2.31
C LEU A 154 -1.48 15.43 0.87
N ILE A 155 -0.32 15.95 0.52
CA ILE A 155 0.52 15.44 -0.56
C ILE A 155 0.93 14.02 -0.16
N SER A 156 0.35 13.00 -0.79
CA SER A 156 0.97 11.69 -0.85
C SER A 156 2.12 11.78 -1.84
N ASN A 157 3.28 12.16 -1.31
CA ASN A 157 4.56 12.00 -1.98
C ASN A 157 4.86 10.50 -2.08
N SER A 158 4.47 9.90 -3.20
CA SER A 158 5.11 8.69 -3.72
C SER A 158 5.45 8.92 -5.18
N GLN A 159 6.35 9.88 -5.42
CA GLN A 159 7.11 9.92 -6.68
C GLN A 159 8.22 8.88 -6.58
N SER A 160 7.97 7.69 -7.14
CA SER A 160 9.02 6.89 -7.74
C SER A 160 9.41 7.58 -9.05
N THR A 161 10.61 8.17 -9.07
CA THR A 161 11.26 8.61 -10.30
C THR A 161 11.85 7.40 -11.03
N ALA A 162 11.58 7.35 -12.34
CA ALA A 162 11.95 6.32 -13.35
C ALA A 162 10.99 5.11 -13.40
N SER A 163 10.36 4.75 -14.52
CA SER A 163 10.38 5.27 -15.89
C SER A 163 9.11 4.78 -16.65
N GLY A 164 8.63 5.57 -17.63
CA GLY A 164 7.71 5.08 -18.67
C GLY A 164 6.29 5.65 -18.69
N GLY A 165 6.11 6.95 -19.00
CA GLY A 165 4.78 7.46 -19.39
C GLY A 165 4.50 8.96 -19.33
N SER A 166 5.51 9.83 -19.23
CA SER A 166 5.32 11.27 -18.95
C SER A 166 4.75 12.16 -20.08
N PHE A 167 4.09 11.61 -21.11
CA PHE A 167 3.52 12.44 -22.19
C PHE A 167 2.00 12.70 -22.10
N SER A 168 1.23 11.88 -21.38
CA SER A 168 -0.24 12.09 -21.31
C SER A 168 -0.64 13.28 -20.45
N LYS A 169 0.05 13.50 -19.31
CA LYS A 169 -0.20 14.64 -18.42
C LYS A 169 0.16 15.98 -19.06
N ARG A 170 1.16 16.02 -19.95
CA ARG A 170 1.57 17.26 -20.64
C ARG A 170 0.58 17.62 -21.76
N GLY A 171 0.19 16.67 -22.61
CA GLY A 171 -0.79 16.92 -23.68
C GLY A 171 -2.18 17.33 -23.17
N SER A 172 -2.65 16.75 -22.05
CA SER A 172 -3.93 17.14 -21.44
C SER A 172 -3.90 18.51 -20.79
N ARG A 173 -2.74 18.96 -20.30
CA ARG A 173 -2.56 20.32 -19.75
C ARG A 173 -2.52 21.35 -20.88
N ASN A 174 -1.76 21.09 -21.94
CA ASN A 174 -1.65 21.98 -23.09
C ASN A 174 -3.01 22.21 -23.80
N LEU A 175 -3.83 21.17 -23.99
CA LEU A 175 -5.17 21.32 -24.58
C LEU A 175 -6.10 22.12 -23.65
N LYS A 176 -6.02 21.89 -22.34
CA LYS A 176 -6.83 22.63 -21.34
C LYS A 176 -6.46 24.11 -21.29
N GLU A 177 -5.17 24.43 -21.39
CA GLU A 177 -4.66 25.80 -21.50
C GLU A 177 -5.18 26.48 -22.77
N LYS A 178 -5.13 25.80 -23.92
CA LYS A 178 -5.63 26.35 -25.19
C LYS A 178 -7.15 26.51 -25.24
N LEU A 179 -7.91 25.63 -24.59
CA LEU A 179 -9.35 25.80 -24.41
C LEU A 179 -9.69 27.00 -23.52
N ALA A 180 -8.91 27.26 -22.47
CA ALA A 180 -9.08 28.44 -21.63
C ALA A 180 -8.75 29.75 -22.40
N GLU A 181 -7.73 29.73 -23.26
CA GLU A 181 -7.43 30.86 -24.17
C GLU A 181 -8.60 31.12 -25.14
N LEU A 182 -9.23 30.07 -25.69
CA LEU A 182 -10.39 30.21 -26.57
C LEU A 182 -11.61 30.80 -25.86
N GLU A 183 -11.87 30.38 -24.62
CA GLU A 183 -12.98 30.94 -23.84
C GLU A 183 -12.76 32.43 -23.57
N THR A 184 -11.51 32.81 -23.25
CA THR A 184 -11.14 34.22 -23.06
C THR A 184 -11.35 35.03 -24.33
N PHE A 185 -10.97 34.50 -25.50
CA PHE A 185 -11.18 35.20 -26.77
C PHE A 185 -12.65 35.28 -27.18
N LYS A 186 -13.45 34.26 -26.87
CA LYS A 186 -14.91 34.26 -27.09
C LYS A 186 -15.59 35.37 -26.28
N ASP A 187 -15.19 35.56 -25.03
CA ASP A 187 -15.74 36.63 -24.18
C ASP A 187 -15.39 38.02 -24.74
N ILE A 188 -14.14 38.20 -25.17
CA ILE A 188 -13.68 39.45 -25.80
C ILE A 188 -14.45 39.73 -27.10
N LEU A 189 -14.58 38.73 -27.99
CA LEU A 189 -15.34 38.87 -29.24
C LEU A 189 -16.81 39.18 -28.99
N SER A 190 -17.42 38.55 -27.99
CA SER A 190 -18.82 38.81 -27.64
C SER A 190 -19.04 40.24 -27.16
N GLN A 191 -18.12 40.78 -26.35
CA GLN A 191 -18.15 42.17 -25.92
C GLN A 191 -17.92 43.15 -27.08
N GLN A 192 -16.99 42.84 -27.98
CA GLN A 192 -16.71 43.65 -29.17
C GLN A 192 -17.88 43.67 -30.15
N ILE A 193 -18.52 42.52 -30.39
CA ILE A 193 -19.73 42.41 -31.22
C ILE A 193 -20.87 43.23 -30.62
N ASN A 194 -21.09 43.14 -29.31
CA ASN A 194 -22.13 43.93 -28.63
C ASN A 194 -21.85 45.44 -28.72
N THR A 195 -20.58 45.85 -28.68
CA THR A 195 -20.17 47.26 -28.81
C THR A 195 -20.37 47.77 -30.24
N LEU A 196 -20.00 46.97 -31.24
CA LEU A 196 -20.24 47.27 -32.65
C LEU A 196 -21.74 47.29 -32.97
N GLN A 197 -22.54 46.36 -32.43
CA GLN A 197 -23.99 46.32 -32.63
C GLN A 197 -24.65 47.59 -32.07
N LYS A 198 -24.30 48.02 -30.85
CA LYS A 198 -24.79 49.28 -30.26
C LYS A 198 -24.43 50.50 -31.12
N TYR A 199 -23.25 50.50 -31.73
CA TYR A 199 -22.86 51.56 -32.65
C TYR A 199 -23.74 51.57 -33.91
N PHE A 200 -23.98 50.42 -34.54
CA PHE A 200 -24.83 50.32 -35.72
C PHE A 200 -26.31 50.66 -35.42
N ASP A 201 -26.83 50.23 -34.28
CA ASP A 201 -28.20 50.55 -33.85
C ASP A 201 -28.36 52.06 -33.64
N ASN A 202 -27.39 52.72 -33.00
CA ASN A 202 -27.38 54.18 -32.85
C ASN A 202 -27.28 54.91 -34.20
N CYS A 203 -26.47 54.43 -35.14
CA CYS A 203 -26.42 54.99 -36.49
C CYS A 203 -27.76 54.82 -37.24
N ALA A 204 -28.41 53.67 -37.11
CA ALA A 204 -29.70 53.39 -37.74
C ALA A 204 -30.83 54.26 -37.16
N GLU A 205 -30.86 54.45 -35.85
CA GLU A 205 -31.81 55.36 -35.18
C GLU A 205 -31.58 56.83 -35.57
N ASN A 206 -30.33 57.27 -35.66
CA ASN A 206 -30.00 58.61 -36.13
C ASN A 206 -30.41 58.85 -37.59
N ALA A 207 -30.27 57.84 -38.46
CA ALA A 207 -30.72 57.90 -39.85
C ALA A 207 -32.26 57.99 -39.96
N ARG A 208 -33.00 57.27 -39.10
CA ARG A 208 -34.47 57.36 -38.99
C ARG A 208 -34.93 58.73 -38.48
N HIS A 209 -34.22 59.30 -37.51
CA HIS A 209 -34.49 60.65 -37.01
C HIS A 209 -34.24 61.74 -38.06
N MET A 210 -33.24 61.56 -38.94
CA MET A 210 -33.01 62.46 -40.09
C MET A 210 -34.09 62.34 -41.18
N SER A 211 -34.64 61.15 -41.45
CA SER A 211 -35.71 61.00 -42.45
C SER A 211 -37.03 61.63 -42.01
N ILE A 212 -37.30 61.70 -40.71
CA ILE A 212 -38.53 62.32 -40.15
C ILE A 212 -38.45 63.86 -40.14
N LYS A 213 -37.25 64.45 -39.98
CA LYS A 213 -37.06 65.90 -39.94
C LYS A 213 -37.17 66.61 -41.30
N ASN A 214 -37.12 65.89 -42.43
CA ASN A 214 -37.27 66.50 -43.76
C ASN A 214 -38.70 67.00 -44.09
N ASN A 215 -39.65 66.94 -43.16
CA ASN A 215 -41.02 67.40 -43.36
C ASN A 215 -41.50 68.52 -42.42
N SER A 216 -40.60 69.17 -41.66
CA SER A 216 -40.97 70.41 -40.95
C SER A 216 -39.76 71.30 -40.67
N GLU A 217 -39.74 72.47 -41.31
CA GLU A 217 -38.87 73.59 -40.92
C GLU A 217 -39.29 74.11 -39.54
N ILE A 218 -38.48 73.95 -38.49
CA ILE A 218 -38.29 74.95 -37.40
C ILE A 218 -36.89 74.77 -36.78
N LYS A 219 -36.16 75.90 -36.70
CA LYS A 219 -34.91 76.10 -35.95
C LYS A 219 -35.18 76.12 -34.44
N ASN A 220 -34.46 75.34 -33.65
CA ASN A 220 -33.59 75.82 -32.56
C ASN A 220 -33.04 74.68 -31.67
N GLU A 221 -31.75 74.83 -31.36
CA GLU A 221 -31.00 74.37 -30.18
C GLU A 221 -31.10 72.89 -29.79
N LEU A 222 -30.21 72.08 -30.40
CA LEU A 222 -29.70 70.88 -29.74
C LEU A 222 -28.18 71.05 -29.62
N ASN A 223 -27.71 71.31 -28.40
CA ASN A 223 -26.36 70.92 -28.00
C ASN A 223 -26.29 69.39 -28.05
N PHE A 224 -26.01 68.85 -29.23
CA PHE A 224 -25.66 67.47 -29.41
C PHE A 224 -24.25 67.47 -29.96
N ASP A 225 -23.27 67.32 -29.07
CA ASP A 225 -21.86 67.24 -29.43
C ASP A 225 -21.57 65.81 -29.93
N PRO A 226 -21.36 65.60 -31.25
CA PRO A 226 -21.08 64.29 -31.81
C PRO A 226 -19.72 63.74 -31.35
N ALA A 227 -18.88 64.57 -30.71
CA ALA A 227 -17.56 64.20 -30.21
C ALA A 227 -17.59 63.44 -28.87
N LEU A 228 -18.71 63.49 -28.12
CA LEU A 228 -18.83 62.79 -26.82
C LEU A 228 -19.29 61.32 -26.93
N GLN A 229 -19.62 60.85 -28.14
CA GLN A 229 -20.05 59.48 -28.41
C GLN A 229 -19.26 58.80 -29.55
N SER A 230 -18.05 59.29 -29.84
CA SER A 230 -17.16 58.59 -30.77
C SER A 230 -16.60 57.34 -30.09
N ILE A 231 -17.37 56.25 -30.13
CA ILE A 231 -16.81 54.90 -30.04
C ILE A 231 -15.71 54.86 -31.11
N ASP A 232 -14.46 54.54 -30.74
CA ASP A 232 -13.36 54.37 -31.69
C ASP A 232 -13.63 53.09 -32.52
N PHE A 233 -14.58 53.18 -33.45
CA PHE A 233 -15.02 52.10 -34.32
C PHE A 233 -13.84 51.49 -35.06
N LYS A 234 -12.84 52.31 -35.39
CA LYS A 234 -11.60 51.87 -36.04
C LYS A 234 -10.75 51.03 -35.08
N GLY A 235 -10.57 51.48 -33.83
CA GLY A 235 -9.91 50.71 -32.78
C GLY A 235 -10.63 49.40 -32.46
N GLU A 236 -11.97 49.41 -32.34
CA GLU A 236 -12.78 48.22 -32.07
C GLU A 236 -12.76 47.23 -33.24
N ALA A 237 -12.83 47.70 -34.49
CA ALA A 237 -12.73 46.84 -35.68
C ALA A 237 -11.34 46.22 -35.84
N ILE A 238 -10.27 46.96 -35.52
CA ILE A 238 -8.89 46.43 -35.50
C ILE A 238 -8.74 45.38 -34.40
N THR A 239 -9.25 45.65 -33.21
CA THR A 239 -9.17 44.69 -32.08
C THR A 239 -10.00 43.44 -32.37
N PHE A 240 -11.22 43.57 -32.93
CA PHE A 240 -12.04 42.44 -33.37
C PHE A 240 -11.35 41.56 -34.40
N LYS A 241 -10.68 42.19 -35.38
CA LYS A 241 -9.88 41.46 -36.38
C LYS A 241 -8.74 40.68 -35.73
N ALA A 242 -7.98 41.33 -34.85
CA ALA A 242 -6.85 40.70 -34.15
C ALA A 242 -7.30 39.54 -33.24
N THR A 243 -8.39 39.72 -32.48
CA THR A 243 -8.95 38.67 -31.62
C THR A 243 -9.51 37.51 -32.45
N SER A 244 -10.17 37.79 -33.58
CA SER A 244 -10.67 36.75 -34.49
C SER A 244 -9.55 35.92 -35.12
N GLU A 245 -8.45 36.57 -35.53
CA GLU A 245 -7.24 35.89 -36.03
C GLU A 245 -6.59 35.03 -34.92
N GLY A 246 -6.56 35.51 -33.67
CA GLY A 246 -6.11 34.75 -32.51
C GLY A 246 -6.95 33.50 -32.22
N VAL A 247 -8.29 33.60 -32.32
CA VAL A 247 -9.21 32.45 -32.18
C VAL A 247 -8.94 31.39 -33.24
N LEU A 248 -8.80 31.81 -34.50
CA LEU A 248 -8.55 30.88 -35.61
C LEU A 248 -7.21 30.14 -35.43
N ALA A 249 -6.17 30.84 -34.98
CA ALA A 249 -4.87 30.22 -34.71
C ALA A 249 -4.93 29.21 -33.56
N THR A 250 -5.64 29.54 -32.47
CA THR A 250 -5.80 28.62 -31.33
C THR A 250 -6.67 27.41 -31.66
N LEU A 251 -7.74 27.59 -32.45
CA LEU A 251 -8.56 26.49 -32.96
C LEU A 251 -7.75 25.54 -33.83
N GLN A 252 -6.94 26.07 -34.75
CA GLN A 252 -6.05 25.28 -35.61
C GLN A 252 -5.09 24.41 -34.77
N HIS A 253 -4.49 24.99 -33.74
CA HIS A 253 -3.59 24.27 -32.83
C HIS A 253 -4.32 23.21 -31.99
N CYS A 254 -5.56 23.47 -31.55
CA CYS A 254 -6.39 22.47 -30.88
C CYS A 254 -6.70 21.26 -31.79
N VAL A 255 -7.01 21.51 -33.06
CA VAL A 255 -7.26 20.43 -34.05
C VAL A 255 -6.00 19.58 -34.24
N GLU A 256 -4.82 20.19 -34.33
CA GLU A 256 -3.54 19.48 -34.45
C GLU A 256 -3.25 18.61 -33.22
N LEU A 257 -3.47 19.13 -32.01
CA LEU A 257 -3.30 18.37 -30.76
C LEU A 257 -4.28 17.19 -30.66
N MET A 258 -5.52 17.38 -31.11
CA MET A 258 -6.52 16.30 -31.18
C MET A 258 -6.12 15.24 -32.21
N GLY A 259 -5.62 15.63 -33.39
CA GLY A 259 -5.10 14.72 -34.41
C GLY A 259 -3.94 13.86 -33.91
N GLN A 260 -2.96 14.48 -33.24
CA GLN A 260 -1.83 13.75 -32.64
C GLN A 260 -2.28 12.77 -31.53
N ARG A 261 -3.30 13.15 -30.76
CA ARG A 261 -3.89 12.27 -29.74
C ARG A 261 -4.57 11.08 -30.41
N ASP A 262 -5.40 11.31 -31.43
CA ASP A 262 -6.11 10.25 -32.14
C ASP A 262 -5.15 9.23 -32.78
N ASP A 263 -4.11 9.70 -33.47
CA ASP A 263 -3.07 8.83 -34.05
C ASP A 263 -2.36 7.98 -32.98
N ASN A 264 -2.09 8.55 -31.81
CA ASN A 264 -1.46 7.82 -30.71
C ASN A 264 -2.40 6.77 -30.11
N TRP A 265 -3.69 7.07 -29.98
CA TRP A 265 -4.69 6.09 -29.55
C TRP A 265 -4.86 4.98 -30.57
N ARG A 266 -4.88 5.31 -31.86
CA ARG A 266 -4.94 4.34 -32.97
C ARG A 266 -3.78 3.36 -32.93
N ARG A 267 -2.54 3.84 -32.78
CA ARG A 267 -1.34 2.97 -32.64
C ARG A 267 -1.39 2.08 -31.40
N ARG A 268 -1.94 2.56 -30.27
CA ARG A 268 -2.10 1.75 -29.05
C ARG A 268 -3.16 0.67 -29.24
N TRP A 269 -4.29 1.04 -29.84
CA TRP A 269 -5.36 0.12 -30.19
C TRP A 269 -4.89 -0.99 -31.13
N GLU A 270 -4.11 -0.65 -32.15
CA GLU A 270 -3.50 -1.61 -33.07
C GLU A 270 -2.56 -2.59 -32.35
N LYS A 271 -1.70 -2.10 -31.43
CA LYS A 271 -0.83 -2.96 -30.62
C LYS A 271 -1.62 -3.92 -29.73
N GLU A 272 -2.73 -3.46 -29.15
CA GLU A 272 -3.57 -4.27 -28.27
C GLU A 272 -4.34 -5.33 -29.07
N ASN A 273 -4.88 -4.96 -30.24
CA ASN A 273 -5.50 -5.91 -31.17
C ASN A 273 -4.51 -6.97 -31.66
N GLU A 274 -3.26 -6.60 -31.93
CA GLU A 274 -2.21 -7.53 -32.34
C GLU A 274 -1.83 -8.50 -31.20
N LYS A 275 -1.75 -8.02 -29.95
CA LYS A 275 -1.57 -8.90 -28.78
C LYS A 275 -2.74 -9.89 -28.64
N LYS A 276 -3.98 -9.40 -28.76
CA LYS A 276 -5.19 -10.24 -28.70
C LYS A 276 -5.17 -11.31 -29.79
N ARG A 277 -4.75 -10.97 -31.01
CA ARG A 277 -4.59 -11.90 -32.13
C ARG A 277 -3.57 -13.00 -31.80
N LYS A 278 -2.39 -12.63 -31.27
CA LYS A 278 -1.34 -13.59 -30.87
C LYS A 278 -1.80 -14.54 -29.77
N ILE A 279 -2.50 -14.04 -28.75
CA ILE A 279 -3.04 -14.86 -27.66
C ILE A 279 -4.09 -15.84 -28.20
N LEU A 280 -4.97 -15.40 -29.11
CA LEU A 280 -5.96 -16.27 -29.75
C LEU A 280 -5.32 -17.36 -30.63
N GLU A 281 -4.22 -17.06 -31.30
CA GLU A 281 -3.45 -18.06 -32.05
C GLU A 281 -2.79 -19.10 -31.13
N LEU A 282 -2.18 -18.67 -30.03
CA LEU A 282 -1.61 -19.56 -29.01
C LEU A 282 -2.68 -20.46 -28.39
N TYR A 283 -3.85 -19.90 -28.05
CA TYR A 283 -4.97 -20.65 -27.52
C TYR A 283 -5.47 -21.72 -28.52
N LYS A 284 -5.58 -21.37 -29.81
CA LYS A 284 -5.95 -22.34 -30.86
C LYS A 284 -4.91 -23.44 -30.99
N ALA A 285 -3.61 -23.11 -30.97
CA ALA A 285 -2.53 -24.11 -31.04
C ALA A 285 -2.57 -25.08 -29.84
N LEU A 286 -2.77 -24.56 -28.63
CA LEU A 286 -2.87 -25.35 -27.41
C LEU A 286 -4.11 -26.27 -27.44
N LYS A 287 -5.25 -25.76 -27.93
CA LYS A 287 -6.48 -26.55 -28.08
C LYS A 287 -6.31 -27.71 -29.06
N VAL A 288 -5.55 -27.53 -30.14
CA VAL A 288 -5.21 -28.61 -31.09
C VAL A 288 -4.29 -29.64 -30.43
N GLN A 289 -3.28 -29.21 -29.66
CA GLN A 289 -2.41 -30.13 -28.91
C GLN A 289 -3.19 -30.96 -27.88
N ILE A 290 -4.13 -30.36 -27.15
CA ILE A 290 -5.00 -31.06 -26.19
C ILE A 290 -5.90 -32.09 -26.89
N ASN A 291 -6.45 -31.75 -28.06
CA ASN A 291 -7.27 -32.68 -28.85
C ASN A 291 -6.45 -33.85 -29.43
N MET A 292 -5.16 -33.65 -29.74
CA MET A 292 -4.26 -34.71 -30.18
C MET A 292 -3.89 -35.70 -29.06
N HIS A 293 -3.83 -35.24 -27.81
CA HIS A 293 -3.49 -36.09 -26.65
C HIS A 293 -4.71 -36.75 -25.97
N ARG A 294 -5.92 -36.59 -26.52
CA ARG A 294 -7.14 -37.26 -26.01
C ARG A 294 -7.25 -38.75 -26.41
N GLY A 295 -6.35 -39.25 -27.26
CA GLY A 295 -6.39 -40.64 -27.75
C GLY A 295 -5.70 -41.67 -26.86
N ASP A 296 -4.90 -41.26 -25.87
CA ASP A 296 -4.10 -42.21 -25.10
C ASP A 296 -3.88 -41.71 -23.67
N SER A 297 -4.68 -42.20 -22.72
CA SER A 297 -4.33 -42.38 -21.29
C SER A 297 -5.60 -42.64 -20.45
N THR A 298 -5.77 -43.90 -20.08
CA THR A 298 -6.64 -44.37 -19.00
C THR A 298 -6.02 -44.02 -17.64
N ARG A 299 -6.39 -42.88 -17.06
CA ARG A 299 -6.25 -42.63 -15.61
C ARG A 299 -7.50 -41.93 -15.08
N PRO A 300 -8.09 -42.37 -13.95
CA PRO A 300 -9.28 -41.75 -13.41
C PRO A 300 -8.92 -40.36 -12.88
N ARG A 301 -9.41 -39.31 -13.54
CA ARG A 301 -9.45 -37.96 -12.97
C ARG A 301 -10.48 -37.97 -11.84
N VAL A 302 -10.01 -37.78 -10.62
CA VAL A 302 -10.87 -37.40 -9.50
C VAL A 302 -11.44 -36.03 -9.85
N VAL A 303 -12.72 -36.00 -10.21
CA VAL A 303 -13.48 -34.76 -10.40
C VAL A 303 -13.86 -34.27 -9.01
N ILE A 304 -13.00 -33.45 -8.42
CA ILE A 304 -13.41 -32.58 -7.30
C ILE A 304 -14.12 -31.40 -7.95
N HIS A 305 -15.44 -31.34 -7.82
CA HIS A 305 -16.18 -30.09 -8.03
C HIS A 305 -15.76 -29.12 -6.92
N GLY A 306 -14.76 -28.29 -7.18
CA GLY A 306 -14.42 -27.09 -6.42
C GLY A 306 -14.73 -25.87 -7.30
N GLY A 307 -15.42 -24.87 -6.75
CA GLY A 307 -15.68 -23.59 -7.42
C GLY A 307 -14.39 -22.86 -7.83
N PRO A 308 -14.49 -21.72 -8.53
CA PRO A 308 -13.39 -21.11 -9.30
C PRO A 308 -12.14 -20.65 -8.51
N ASP A 309 -12.09 -20.72 -7.18
CA ASP A 309 -11.04 -20.08 -6.36
C ASP A 309 -10.15 -21.05 -5.53
N TYR A 310 -10.02 -22.32 -5.95
CA TYR A 310 -9.16 -23.29 -5.25
C TYR A 310 -7.74 -23.42 -5.81
N GLU A 311 -7.34 -22.61 -6.79
CA GLU A 311 -6.00 -22.69 -7.35
C GLU A 311 -5.00 -21.87 -6.50
N GLU A 312 -4.04 -22.55 -5.89
CA GLU A 312 -2.94 -21.95 -5.12
C GLU A 312 -1.78 -21.64 -6.07
N GLY A 313 -0.93 -20.68 -5.67
CA GLY A 313 0.25 -20.34 -6.44
C GLY A 313 -0.06 -19.53 -7.72
N PRO A 314 0.71 -19.68 -8.81
CA PRO A 314 0.68 -18.77 -9.97
C PRO A 314 -0.65 -18.75 -10.74
N HIS A 315 -1.55 -19.69 -10.44
CA HIS A 315 -2.87 -19.78 -11.04
C HIS A 315 -3.99 -19.30 -10.11
N SER A 316 -3.64 -18.70 -8.96
CA SER A 316 -4.62 -18.11 -8.06
C SER A 316 -5.43 -17.05 -8.79
N ALA A 317 -6.76 -17.20 -8.76
CA ALA A 317 -7.71 -16.29 -9.41
C ALA A 317 -7.87 -14.95 -8.67
N LEU A 318 -7.25 -14.80 -7.50
CA LEU A 318 -7.30 -13.59 -6.71
C LEU A 318 -6.59 -12.45 -7.42
N CYS A 319 -7.20 -11.28 -7.39
CA CYS A 319 -6.50 -10.06 -7.77
C CYS A 319 -5.45 -9.68 -6.71
N ASP A 320 -4.50 -8.82 -7.08
CA ASP A 320 -3.37 -8.41 -6.22
C ASP A 320 -3.83 -7.84 -4.86
N GLU A 321 -4.95 -7.11 -4.84
CA GLU A 321 -5.52 -6.53 -3.61
C GLU A 321 -6.07 -7.60 -2.66
N GLU A 322 -6.81 -8.57 -3.18
CA GLU A 322 -7.33 -9.69 -2.37
C GLU A 322 -6.22 -10.61 -1.88
N PHE A 323 -5.18 -10.80 -2.70
CA PHE A 323 -3.98 -11.51 -2.31
C PHE A 323 -3.31 -10.83 -1.12
N TYR A 324 -3.12 -9.50 -1.22
CA TYR A 324 -2.48 -8.70 -0.18
C TYR A 324 -3.23 -8.80 1.15
N ASP A 325 -4.54 -8.57 1.12
CA ASP A 325 -5.41 -8.65 2.30
C ASP A 325 -5.36 -10.03 2.96
N ALA A 326 -5.29 -11.09 2.14
CA ALA A 326 -5.25 -12.45 2.64
C ALA A 326 -3.89 -12.82 3.27
N VAL A 327 -2.79 -12.41 2.64
CA VAL A 327 -1.45 -12.59 3.22
C VAL A 327 -1.33 -11.89 4.56
N GLU A 328 -1.79 -10.64 4.64
CA GLU A 328 -1.75 -9.90 5.90
C GLU A 328 -2.59 -10.58 6.99
N THR A 329 -3.81 -11.01 6.66
CA THR A 329 -4.66 -11.74 7.60
C THR A 329 -4.00 -13.04 8.06
N GLY A 330 -3.33 -13.75 7.16
CA GLY A 330 -2.54 -14.94 7.47
C GLY A 330 -1.41 -14.64 8.46
N LEU A 331 -0.70 -13.53 8.27
CA LEU A 331 0.37 -13.14 9.18
C LEU A 331 -0.16 -12.63 10.54
N ASP A 332 -1.30 -11.95 10.57
CA ASP A 332 -1.93 -11.51 11.82
C ASP A 332 -2.37 -12.72 12.66
N LYS A 333 -2.91 -13.75 12.02
CA LYS A 333 -3.22 -15.03 12.68
C LYS A 333 -1.96 -15.69 13.27
N ILE A 334 -0.85 -15.65 12.54
CA ILE A 334 0.45 -16.15 13.04
C ILE A 334 0.83 -15.41 14.34
N ASP A 335 0.59 -14.10 14.40
CA ASP A 335 0.87 -13.28 15.57
C ASP A 335 -0.03 -13.61 16.76
N GLU A 336 -1.33 -13.79 16.52
CA GLU A 336 -2.30 -14.21 17.55
C GLU A 336 -1.93 -15.58 18.12
N ASP A 337 -1.62 -16.55 17.26
CA ASP A 337 -1.18 -17.89 17.67
C ASP A 337 0.11 -17.84 18.49
N ASN A 338 1.05 -16.97 18.11
CA ASN A 338 2.30 -16.78 18.85
C ASN A 338 2.07 -16.12 20.21
N GLN A 339 1.19 -15.12 20.30
CA GLN A 339 0.81 -14.53 21.59
C GLN A 339 0.13 -15.54 22.51
N MET A 340 -0.74 -16.40 21.95
CA MET A 340 -1.37 -17.47 22.71
C MET A 340 -0.34 -18.49 23.20
N ARG A 341 0.64 -18.84 22.37
CA ARG A 341 1.75 -19.73 22.74
C ARG A 341 2.65 -19.13 23.83
N ASP A 342 2.98 -17.85 23.70
CA ASP A 342 3.78 -17.12 24.68
C ASP A 342 3.09 -17.09 26.07
N ARG A 343 1.74 -17.02 26.09
CA ARG A 343 0.92 -17.14 27.32
C ARG A 343 0.91 -18.55 27.90
N LEU A 344 1.00 -19.59 27.07
CA LEU A 344 0.87 -20.99 27.48
C LEU A 344 2.21 -21.66 27.86
N LYS A 345 3.35 -20.97 27.75
CA LYS A 345 4.73 -21.41 28.06
C LYS A 345 4.88 -22.94 28.16
N LYS A 346 4.89 -23.63 27.01
CA LYS A 346 5.29 -25.05 26.94
C LYS A 346 5.82 -25.44 25.55
N LYS A 347 7.13 -25.66 25.47
CA LYS A 347 7.78 -26.94 25.12
C LYS A 347 9.30 -26.71 25.08
N SER A 348 10.02 -27.39 25.97
CA SER A 348 11.43 -27.70 25.74
C SER A 348 11.49 -28.75 24.62
N VAL A 349 12.19 -28.44 23.53
CA VAL A 349 12.54 -29.44 22.53
C VAL A 349 13.62 -30.32 23.16
N SER A 350 13.33 -31.60 23.39
CA SER A 350 14.33 -32.57 23.79
C SER A 350 15.13 -32.96 22.55
N ILE A 351 16.40 -32.57 22.49
CA ILE A 351 17.30 -32.94 21.40
C ILE A 351 18.30 -33.93 21.98
N SER A 352 18.26 -35.17 21.49
CA SER A 352 19.34 -36.12 21.71
C SER A 352 20.49 -35.74 20.79
N ILE A 353 21.48 -35.03 21.32
CA ILE A 353 22.73 -34.76 20.61
C ILE A 353 23.64 -35.96 20.87
N ASP A 354 23.73 -36.87 19.92
CA ASP A 354 24.78 -37.88 19.94
C ASP A 354 26.14 -37.17 19.76
N PRO A 355 27.15 -37.43 20.61
CA PRO A 355 28.42 -36.72 20.57
C PRO A 355 29.26 -37.22 19.38
N VAL A 356 29.05 -36.62 18.21
CA VAL A 356 29.91 -36.89 17.05
C VAL A 356 30.97 -35.79 16.95
N VAL A 357 32.17 -36.14 17.42
CA VAL A 357 33.39 -35.31 17.39
C VAL A 357 34.13 -35.57 16.08
N THR A 358 33.48 -35.37 14.94
CA THR A 358 34.18 -35.42 13.66
C THR A 358 34.69 -34.02 13.34
N SER A 359 35.97 -33.92 12.95
CA SER A 359 36.54 -32.65 12.46
C SER A 359 35.73 -32.17 11.27
N VAL A 360 35.07 -31.01 11.40
CA VAL A 360 34.21 -30.42 10.35
C VAL A 360 34.92 -30.37 9.00
N SER A 361 36.25 -30.13 9.02
CA SER A 361 37.11 -30.06 7.83
C SER A 361 37.19 -31.34 6.98
N LYS A 362 36.74 -32.48 7.53
CA LYS A 362 36.69 -33.76 6.83
C LYS A 362 35.32 -34.05 6.21
N HIS A 363 34.31 -33.24 6.51
CA HIS A 363 32.96 -33.45 6.02
C HIS A 363 32.84 -33.05 4.54
N LYS A 364 32.00 -33.76 3.78
CA LYS A 364 31.79 -33.53 2.33
C LYS A 364 31.36 -32.10 2.00
N LEU A 365 30.62 -31.46 2.91
CA LEU A 365 30.12 -30.09 2.74
C LEU A 365 31.16 -29.01 3.12
N TRP A 366 32.29 -29.38 3.74
CA TRP A 366 33.25 -28.40 4.24
C TRP A 366 33.78 -27.42 3.19
N PRO A 367 34.16 -27.84 1.96
CA PRO A 367 34.64 -26.90 0.95
C PRO A 367 33.62 -25.81 0.62
N GLU A 368 32.33 -26.16 0.63
CA GLU A 368 31.25 -25.20 0.42
C GLU A 368 31.02 -24.32 1.66
N ILE A 369 30.96 -24.93 2.85
CA ILE A 369 30.77 -24.22 4.12
C ILE A 369 31.83 -23.13 4.30
N GLU A 370 33.11 -23.48 4.12
CA GLU A 370 34.21 -22.54 4.26
C GLU A 370 34.11 -21.39 3.26
N ARG A 371 33.91 -21.73 1.97
CA ARG A 371 33.84 -20.76 0.88
C ARG A 371 32.67 -19.79 1.09
N VAL A 372 31.46 -20.31 1.31
CA VAL A 372 30.25 -19.49 1.45
C VAL A 372 30.31 -18.66 2.74
N THR A 373 30.78 -19.22 3.85
CA THR A 373 30.90 -18.46 5.11
C THR A 373 31.83 -17.26 4.95
N MET A 374 33.00 -17.44 4.32
CA MET A 374 33.95 -16.35 4.11
C MET A 374 33.46 -15.34 3.07
N GLU A 375 32.76 -15.79 2.03
CA GLU A 375 32.12 -14.91 1.04
C GLU A 375 31.02 -14.04 1.69
N GLN A 376 30.16 -14.64 2.51
CA GLN A 376 29.12 -13.91 3.23
C GLN A 376 29.70 -12.95 4.27
N LEU A 377 30.80 -13.31 4.94
CA LEU A 377 31.53 -12.40 5.82
C LEU A 377 32.06 -11.19 5.05
N HIS A 378 32.65 -11.41 3.87
CA HIS A 378 33.15 -10.32 3.03
C HIS A 378 32.02 -9.34 2.68
N TYR A 379 30.89 -9.83 2.16
CA TYR A 379 29.75 -8.98 1.81
C TYR A 379 29.10 -8.30 3.03
N ALA A 380 29.07 -8.97 4.19
CA ALA A 380 28.58 -8.36 5.42
C ALA A 380 29.43 -7.16 5.87
N ARG A 381 30.74 -7.19 5.62
CA ARG A 381 31.66 -6.08 5.95
C ARG A 381 31.59 -4.91 4.98
N LEU A 382 31.09 -5.10 3.75
CA LEU A 382 30.96 -4.01 2.79
C LEU A 382 29.90 -2.99 3.23
N ASP A 383 30.20 -1.71 3.13
CA ASP A 383 29.23 -0.66 3.44
C ASP A 383 28.03 -0.65 2.48
N VAL A 384 26.90 -0.18 2.99
CA VAL A 384 25.67 0.04 2.20
C VAL A 384 25.70 1.34 1.39
N GLY A 385 26.61 2.28 1.73
CA GLY A 385 26.62 3.66 1.25
C GLY A 385 27.27 3.93 -0.13
N GLY A 386 27.49 2.91 -0.96
CA GLY A 386 28.16 3.04 -2.28
C GLY A 386 27.22 2.91 -3.49
N ALA A 387 27.80 2.78 -4.70
CA ALA A 387 27.12 2.57 -5.99
C ALA A 387 26.33 1.23 -6.12
N GLY A 388 26.08 0.53 -5.00
CA GLY A 388 25.52 -0.82 -4.94
C GLY A 388 23.99 -0.91 -4.90
N GLY A 389 23.29 0.22 -5.00
CA GLY A 389 21.82 0.23 -5.13
C GLY A 389 21.03 -0.16 -3.88
N TRP A 390 21.65 -0.09 -2.68
CA TRP A 390 20.95 -0.34 -1.42
C TRP A 390 19.95 0.77 -1.09
N GLN A 391 18.74 0.36 -0.68
CA GLN A 391 17.65 1.24 -0.30
C GLN A 391 17.28 0.98 1.16
N LEU A 392 17.34 2.02 2.00
CA LEU A 392 16.81 1.96 3.36
C LEU A 392 15.27 1.82 3.28
N PHE A 393 14.71 0.78 3.92
CA PHE A 393 13.27 0.53 3.91
C PHE A 393 12.63 0.48 5.31
N ALA A 394 13.45 0.34 6.37
CA ALA A 394 13.01 0.41 7.76
C ALA A 394 14.13 0.95 8.67
N GLU A 395 13.75 1.75 9.66
CA GLU A 395 14.62 2.28 10.70
C GLU A 395 13.83 2.32 12.03
N ASP A 396 14.42 1.79 13.10
CA ASP A 396 13.86 1.79 14.46
C ASP A 396 15.01 1.90 15.47
N GLY A 397 15.21 3.10 16.02
CA GLY A 397 16.34 3.39 16.91
C GLY A 397 17.69 3.12 16.24
N ASP A 398 18.49 2.24 16.85
CA ASP A 398 19.79 1.82 16.31
C ASP A 398 19.70 0.72 15.23
N MET A 399 18.50 0.32 14.83
CA MET A 399 18.27 -0.69 13.79
C MET A 399 18.02 -0.01 12.44
N ARG A 400 18.78 -0.38 11.42
CA ARG A 400 18.60 0.07 10.04
C ARG A 400 18.53 -1.11 9.10
N MET A 401 17.56 -1.12 8.20
CA MET A 401 17.37 -2.20 7.23
C MET A 401 17.37 -1.70 5.80
N TYR A 402 18.19 -2.36 4.99
CA TYR A 402 18.44 -2.05 3.60
C TYR A 402 18.05 -3.23 2.73
N ARG A 403 17.58 -2.92 1.53
CA ARG A 403 17.29 -3.91 0.49
C ARG A 403 17.91 -3.50 -0.82
N ARG A 404 18.17 -4.47 -1.69
CA ARG A 404 18.45 -4.24 -3.10
C ARG A 404 17.41 -5.01 -3.90
N GLU A 405 16.74 -4.36 -4.85
CA GLU A 405 15.75 -5.05 -5.67
C GLU A 405 16.46 -5.92 -6.71
N GLU A 406 16.16 -7.22 -6.69
CA GLU A 406 16.79 -8.20 -7.57
C GLU A 406 15.78 -9.30 -7.90
N GLU A 407 15.75 -9.71 -9.17
CA GLU A 407 14.89 -10.80 -9.65
C GLU A 407 15.74 -11.84 -10.36
N ALA A 408 15.54 -13.11 -10.02
CA ALA A 408 16.17 -14.26 -10.66
C ALA A 408 15.06 -15.19 -11.17
N ASP A 409 15.09 -15.50 -12.47
CA ASP A 409 14.09 -16.35 -13.14
C ASP A 409 12.63 -15.86 -12.93
N GLY A 410 12.43 -14.54 -12.83
CA GLY A 410 11.13 -13.92 -12.57
C GLY A 410 10.64 -14.06 -11.13
N LEU A 411 11.48 -14.56 -10.22
CA LEU A 411 11.24 -14.62 -8.78
C LEU A 411 12.00 -13.50 -8.08
N VAL A 412 11.36 -12.88 -7.08
CA VAL A 412 12.01 -11.87 -6.23
C VAL A 412 13.04 -12.55 -5.33
N VAL A 413 14.29 -12.11 -5.44
CA VAL A 413 15.43 -12.57 -4.64
C VAL A 413 16.16 -11.42 -3.98
N ASP A 414 15.44 -10.33 -3.70
CA ASP A 414 15.94 -9.08 -3.12
C ASP A 414 16.95 -9.36 -1.96
N PRO A 415 18.24 -9.02 -2.11
CA PRO A 415 19.18 -9.07 -1.01
C PRO A 415 18.80 -8.08 0.09
N LEU A 416 18.74 -8.55 1.32
CA LEU A 416 18.47 -7.74 2.51
C LEU A 416 19.70 -7.66 3.39
N LYS A 417 19.90 -6.50 4.00
CA LYS A 417 20.96 -6.24 4.97
C LYS A 417 20.42 -5.39 6.11
N ALA A 418 20.58 -5.84 7.34
CA ALA A 418 20.23 -5.10 8.53
C ALA A 418 21.48 -4.85 9.38
N CYS A 419 21.61 -3.62 9.88
CA CYS A 419 22.62 -3.23 10.83
C CYS A 419 21.92 -2.85 12.13
N HIS A 420 22.36 -3.38 13.27
CA HIS A 420 21.78 -3.10 14.56
C HIS A 420 22.84 -3.03 15.65
N VAL A 421 22.57 -2.29 16.72
CA VAL A 421 23.44 -2.16 17.88
C VAL A 421 22.64 -2.56 19.12
N VAL A 422 23.17 -3.51 19.89
CA VAL A 422 22.50 -4.10 21.04
C VAL A 422 23.41 -4.05 22.24
N LYS A 423 22.96 -3.46 23.34
CA LYS A 423 23.73 -3.39 24.59
C LYS A 423 23.46 -4.61 25.46
N GLY A 424 24.42 -4.99 26.30
CA GLY A 424 24.21 -6.02 27.34
C GLY A 424 24.53 -7.45 26.94
N VAL A 425 24.92 -7.69 25.70
CA VAL A 425 25.18 -9.04 25.14
C VAL A 425 26.46 -9.01 24.30
N THR A 426 27.19 -10.13 24.28
CA THR A 426 28.35 -10.30 23.39
C THR A 426 27.95 -10.89 22.04
N GLY A 427 28.80 -10.73 21.03
CA GLY A 427 28.60 -11.36 19.74
C GLY A 427 28.58 -12.89 19.82
N ARG A 428 29.42 -13.48 20.69
CA ARG A 428 29.40 -14.92 20.97
C ARG A 428 28.07 -15.41 21.54
N GLU A 429 27.50 -14.69 22.52
CA GLU A 429 26.20 -15.02 23.12
C GLU A 429 25.08 -14.96 22.07
N VAL A 430 25.01 -13.87 21.31
CA VAL A 430 24.02 -13.67 20.24
C VAL A 430 24.12 -14.78 19.19
N CYS A 431 25.33 -15.08 18.72
CA CYS A 431 25.53 -16.16 17.77
C CYS A 431 25.13 -17.52 18.39
N ASN A 432 25.52 -17.82 19.63
CA ASN A 432 25.12 -19.07 20.26
C ASN A 432 23.60 -19.25 20.28
N ILE A 433 22.84 -18.22 20.65
CA ILE A 433 21.37 -18.26 20.72
C ILE A 433 20.74 -18.40 19.33
N PHE A 434 21.31 -17.77 18.29
CA PHE A 434 20.82 -17.89 16.92
C PHE A 434 21.03 -19.31 16.35
N PHE A 435 22.22 -19.88 16.57
CA PHE A 435 22.61 -21.20 16.07
C PHE A 435 21.85 -22.34 16.75
N SER A 436 21.77 -22.28 18.08
CA SER A 436 21.26 -23.35 18.93
C SER A 436 19.76 -23.65 18.73
N PRO A 437 19.38 -24.89 18.38
CA PRO A 437 17.98 -25.25 18.18
C PRO A 437 17.14 -25.15 19.46
N GLU A 438 17.74 -25.36 20.64
CA GLU A 438 17.04 -25.29 21.93
C GLU A 438 16.45 -23.91 22.26
N TYR A 439 17.03 -22.85 21.70
CA TYR A 439 16.53 -21.48 21.86
C TYR A 439 15.53 -21.07 20.78
N ARG A 440 15.42 -21.83 19.68
CA ARG A 440 14.68 -21.41 18.49
C ARG A 440 13.23 -21.08 18.79
N ALA A 441 12.54 -21.94 19.53
CA ALA A 441 11.13 -21.76 19.87
C ALA A 441 10.84 -20.50 20.72
N GLY A 442 11.86 -19.92 21.37
CA GLY A 442 11.71 -18.71 22.18
C GLY A 442 11.57 -17.43 21.35
N TRP A 443 12.23 -17.37 20.19
CA TRP A 443 12.27 -16.16 19.37
C TRP A 443 11.68 -16.33 17.97
N GLU A 444 11.68 -17.53 17.40
CA GLU A 444 11.22 -17.79 16.04
C GLU A 444 9.70 -17.95 15.98
N ALA A 445 9.06 -17.09 15.20
CA ALA A 445 7.61 -16.91 15.14
C ALA A 445 6.97 -17.58 13.91
N THR A 446 7.78 -17.85 12.89
CA THR A 446 7.33 -18.23 11.54
C THR A 446 7.43 -19.72 11.28
N LEU A 447 8.03 -20.50 12.18
CA LEU A 447 8.16 -21.95 12.03
C LEU A 447 6.94 -22.71 12.52
N ASP A 448 6.61 -23.75 11.75
CA ASP A 448 5.64 -24.78 12.08
C ASP A 448 6.35 -26.01 12.67
N ASP A 449 7.43 -26.45 12.01
CA ASP A 449 8.26 -27.58 12.47
C ASP A 449 9.76 -27.34 12.20
N MET A 450 10.61 -27.95 13.03
CA MET A 450 12.06 -27.94 12.91
C MET A 450 12.65 -29.30 13.28
N THR A 451 13.47 -29.83 12.39
CA THR A 451 14.24 -31.06 12.60
C THR A 451 15.73 -30.83 12.32
N VAL A 452 16.59 -31.30 13.23
CA VAL A 452 18.03 -31.42 12.96
C VAL A 452 18.25 -32.72 12.19
N VAL A 453 18.56 -32.60 10.90
CA VAL A 453 18.75 -33.74 9.98
C VAL A 453 20.10 -34.42 10.22
N GLU A 454 21.14 -33.62 10.45
CA GLU A 454 22.51 -34.11 10.63
C GLU A 454 23.26 -33.21 11.61
N THR A 455 24.05 -33.82 12.50
CA THR A 455 25.01 -33.13 13.37
C THR A 455 26.41 -33.42 12.86
N ILE A 456 27.01 -32.47 12.12
CA ILE A 456 28.35 -32.63 11.53
C ILE A 456 29.42 -32.43 12.61
N SER A 457 29.25 -31.39 13.42
CA SER A 457 30.12 -31.00 14.54
C SER A 457 29.35 -30.10 15.51
N SER A 458 29.96 -29.74 16.66
CA SER A 458 29.35 -28.87 17.67
C SER A 458 29.03 -27.44 17.18
N ASP A 459 29.59 -27.05 16.04
CA ASP A 459 29.45 -25.74 15.43
C ASP A 459 28.81 -25.81 14.02
N THR A 460 28.40 -27.00 13.57
CA THR A 460 27.82 -27.21 12.24
C THR A 460 26.69 -28.24 12.28
N LEU A 461 25.48 -27.80 11.95
CA LEU A 461 24.27 -28.62 11.93
C LEU A 461 23.56 -28.49 10.57
N VAL A 462 22.81 -29.52 10.17
CA VAL A 462 21.89 -29.48 9.03
C VAL A 462 20.46 -29.46 9.54
N PHE A 463 19.68 -28.49 9.09
CA PHE A 463 18.30 -28.27 9.50
C PHE A 463 17.33 -28.51 8.34
N LEU A 464 16.21 -29.16 8.65
CA LEU A 464 14.99 -29.09 7.86
C LEU A 464 13.95 -28.30 8.65
N GLN A 465 13.45 -27.22 8.07
CA GLN A 465 12.47 -26.34 8.69
C GLN A 465 11.24 -26.21 7.80
N THR A 466 10.06 -26.27 8.41
CA THR A 466 8.79 -26.00 7.72
C THR A 466 8.23 -24.70 8.26
N HIS A 467 7.94 -23.75 7.37
CA HIS A 467 7.37 -22.46 7.73
C HIS A 467 5.84 -22.54 7.81
N LYS A 468 5.26 -21.73 8.68
CA LYS A 468 3.82 -21.52 8.75
C LYS A 468 3.31 -21.06 7.38
N ARG A 469 2.19 -21.63 6.97
CA ARG A 469 1.62 -21.37 5.66
C ARG A 469 0.97 -19.99 5.63
N ILE A 470 1.37 -19.18 4.65
CA ILE A 470 0.76 -17.88 4.36
C ILE A 470 0.01 -18.01 3.02
N TRP A 471 -1.31 -18.16 3.12
CA TRP A 471 -2.20 -18.24 1.96
C TRP A 471 -2.21 -16.89 1.21
N PRO A 472 -2.34 -16.88 -0.13
CA PRO A 472 -2.69 -17.97 -1.06
C PRO A 472 -1.53 -18.75 -1.64
N ALA A 473 -0.33 -18.55 -1.11
CA ALA A 473 0.82 -19.29 -1.59
C ALA A 473 1.03 -20.59 -0.79
N SER A 474 1.59 -21.59 -1.47
CA SER A 474 1.84 -22.94 -0.92
C SER A 474 2.68 -22.88 0.36
N GLN A 475 2.66 -23.90 1.21
CA GLN A 475 3.55 -23.95 2.38
C GLN A 475 5.02 -24.05 1.93
N ARG A 476 5.97 -23.59 2.75
CA ARG A 476 7.40 -23.58 2.42
C ARG A 476 8.21 -24.44 3.38
N ASP A 477 9.17 -25.17 2.85
CA ASP A 477 10.22 -25.82 3.63
C ASP A 477 11.61 -25.28 3.23
N ALA A 478 12.58 -25.38 4.14
CA ALA A 478 13.95 -24.99 3.92
C ALA A 478 14.89 -26.07 4.48
N LEU A 479 15.79 -26.55 3.62
CA LEU A 479 16.86 -27.50 3.99
C LEU A 479 18.20 -26.78 3.84
N PHE A 480 18.94 -26.63 4.94
CA PHE A 480 20.17 -25.85 4.96
C PHE A 480 21.13 -26.33 6.03
N TRP A 481 22.44 -26.16 5.78
CA TRP A 481 23.43 -26.25 6.85
C TRP A 481 23.55 -24.89 7.56
N SER A 482 23.83 -24.93 8.85
CA SER A 482 24.15 -23.77 9.70
C SER A 482 25.53 -23.98 10.29
N HIS A 483 26.42 -23.02 10.10
CA HIS A 483 27.80 -23.06 10.60
C HIS A 483 28.10 -21.82 11.42
N ARG A 484 28.61 -22.00 12.64
CA ARG A 484 29.03 -20.91 13.54
C ARG A 484 30.55 -20.90 13.65
N ARG A 485 31.16 -19.72 13.55
CA ARG A 485 32.61 -19.57 13.65
C ARG A 485 33.02 -18.26 14.31
N SER A 486 34.11 -18.32 15.09
CA SER A 486 34.85 -17.13 15.50
C SER A 486 35.85 -16.73 14.42
N VAL A 487 35.94 -15.43 14.15
CA VAL A 487 36.77 -14.88 13.09
C VAL A 487 37.79 -13.90 13.69
N SER A 488 38.99 -13.86 13.11
CA SER A 488 39.99 -12.86 13.47
C SER A 488 39.49 -11.44 13.16
N ASN A 489 39.48 -10.58 14.16
CA ASN A 489 39.13 -9.17 14.03
C ASN A 489 40.39 -8.32 13.77
N THR A 490 41.08 -8.54 12.64
CA THR A 490 42.31 -7.80 12.31
C THR A 490 42.09 -6.37 11.85
N ASP A 491 40.86 -6.07 11.42
CA ASP A 491 40.55 -4.84 10.67
C ASP A 491 39.97 -3.73 11.57
N ASP A 492 39.54 -4.07 12.78
CA ASP A 492 38.96 -3.14 13.77
C ASP A 492 39.60 -3.38 15.15
N PRO A 493 40.60 -2.58 15.53
CA PRO A 493 41.33 -2.75 16.79
C PRO A 493 40.48 -2.45 18.04
N ASP A 494 39.33 -1.78 17.88
CA ASP A 494 38.44 -1.44 19.00
C ASP A 494 37.42 -2.56 19.30
N GLY A 495 37.27 -3.54 18.39
CA GLY A 495 36.40 -4.70 18.59
C GLY A 495 37.11 -5.87 19.30
N SER A 496 36.50 -6.37 20.37
CA SER A 496 37.03 -7.48 21.18
C SER A 496 36.99 -8.82 20.44
N ASP A 497 35.83 -9.23 19.95
CA ASP A 497 35.61 -10.49 19.25
C ASP A 497 34.60 -10.35 18.12
N LEU A 498 34.79 -11.15 17.06
CA LEU A 498 33.95 -11.19 15.88
C LEU A 498 33.46 -12.62 15.64
N TRP A 499 32.16 -12.80 15.56
CA TRP A 499 31.51 -14.09 15.29
C TRP A 499 30.64 -14.00 14.06
N ILE A 500 30.57 -15.11 13.32
CA ILE A 500 29.67 -15.27 12.19
C ILE A 500 28.87 -16.57 12.34
N ILE A 501 27.61 -16.49 11.94
CA ILE A 501 26.80 -17.66 11.58
C ILE A 501 26.41 -17.53 10.13
N CYS A 502 26.60 -18.62 9.38
CA CYS A 502 26.14 -18.72 8.01
C CYS A 502 25.18 -19.90 7.90
N ASN A 503 23.99 -19.63 7.36
CA ASN A 503 22.98 -20.61 7.00
C ASN A 503 22.87 -20.62 5.48
N HIS A 504 23.04 -21.78 4.84
CA HIS A 504 22.97 -21.88 3.40
C HIS A 504 22.29 -23.17 2.96
N SER A 505 21.40 -23.04 1.99
CA SER A 505 20.64 -24.18 1.47
C SER A 505 21.55 -25.28 0.94
N THR A 506 21.11 -26.51 1.13
CA THR A 506 21.82 -27.70 0.68
C THR A 506 20.84 -28.78 0.23
N GLU A 507 21.36 -29.87 -0.32
CA GLU A 507 20.57 -30.99 -0.80
C GLU A 507 20.82 -32.22 0.06
N HIS A 508 19.76 -32.99 0.32
CA HIS A 508 19.85 -34.27 1.02
C HIS A 508 18.95 -35.30 0.31
N PRO A 509 19.46 -36.49 -0.06
CA PRO A 509 18.71 -37.49 -0.83
C PRO A 509 17.39 -37.92 -0.19
N ASP A 510 17.36 -38.02 1.15
CA ASP A 510 16.15 -38.41 1.89
C ASP A 510 15.11 -37.29 2.03
N TYR A 511 15.49 -36.04 1.71
CA TYR A 511 14.63 -34.86 1.81
C TYR A 511 14.61 -34.06 0.49
N PRO A 512 14.21 -34.70 -0.63
CA PRO A 512 14.21 -34.06 -1.94
C PRO A 512 13.28 -32.84 -1.98
N ALA A 513 13.69 -31.81 -2.73
CA ALA A 513 12.91 -30.60 -2.89
C ALA A 513 11.54 -30.92 -3.50
N ASN A 514 10.48 -30.25 -3.01
CA ASN A 514 9.11 -30.35 -3.53
C ASN A 514 8.51 -31.77 -3.49
N ALA A 515 9.07 -32.68 -2.70
CA ALA A 515 8.51 -34.00 -2.46
C ALA A 515 7.41 -33.94 -1.38
N GLY A 516 6.32 -33.25 -1.69
CA GLY A 516 5.21 -33.08 -0.74
C GLY A 516 4.32 -31.88 -1.09
N LYS A 517 3.67 -31.32 -0.07
CA LYS A 517 2.81 -30.12 -0.18
C LYS A 517 3.57 -28.81 -0.02
N CYS A 518 4.88 -28.88 0.25
CA CYS A 518 5.74 -27.73 0.50
C CYS A 518 6.56 -27.39 -0.75
N VAL A 519 6.77 -26.10 -0.98
CA VAL A 519 7.70 -25.56 -1.97
C VAL A 519 9.03 -25.26 -1.27
N ARG A 520 10.14 -25.77 -1.81
CA ARG A 520 11.48 -25.60 -1.24
C ARG A 520 11.99 -24.19 -1.44
N VAL A 521 12.27 -23.50 -0.33
CA VAL A 521 12.97 -22.21 -0.31
C VAL A 521 14.46 -22.43 -0.32
N TYR A 522 15.17 -21.61 -1.09
CA TYR A 522 16.62 -21.58 -1.12
C TYR A 522 17.11 -20.29 -0.48
N LEU A 523 17.94 -20.40 0.55
CA LEU A 523 18.37 -19.28 1.36
C LEU A 523 19.88 -19.25 1.52
N THR A 524 20.39 -18.02 1.61
CA THR A 524 21.72 -17.73 2.17
C THR A 524 21.53 -16.61 3.18
N VAL A 525 21.76 -16.92 4.45
CA VAL A 525 21.59 -15.98 5.56
C VAL A 525 22.88 -15.95 6.35
N CYS A 526 23.37 -14.76 6.69
CA CYS A 526 24.47 -14.61 7.62
C CYS A 526 24.15 -13.63 8.74
N LEU A 527 24.64 -13.93 9.93
CA LEU A 527 24.57 -13.09 11.11
C LEU A 527 26.01 -12.88 11.60
N VAL A 528 26.53 -11.68 11.44
CA VAL A 528 27.85 -11.27 11.91
C VAL A 528 27.67 -10.40 13.14
N CYS A 529 28.34 -10.76 14.23
CA CYS A 529 28.27 -10.05 15.50
C CYS A 529 29.66 -9.66 15.97
N GLN A 530 29.85 -8.38 16.27
CA GLN A 530 31.10 -7.83 16.77
C GLN A 530 30.88 -7.19 18.14
N THR A 531 31.65 -7.61 19.13
CA THR A 531 31.55 -7.07 20.49
C THR A 531 32.51 -5.91 20.68
N PHE A 532 32.01 -4.84 21.28
CA PHE A 532 32.75 -3.70 21.77
C PHE A 532 32.57 -3.65 23.28
N VAL A 533 33.67 -3.40 23.98
CA VAL A 533 33.67 -3.24 25.44
C VAL A 533 34.14 -1.82 25.72
N ASP A 534 33.26 -0.99 26.24
CA ASP A 534 33.65 0.32 26.74
C ASP A 534 34.48 0.09 28.01
N PRO A 535 35.77 0.44 28.04
CA PRO A 535 36.68 -0.02 29.09
C PRO A 535 36.23 0.52 30.47
N PRO A 536 35.92 -0.36 31.44
CA PRO A 536 35.58 0.07 32.79
C PRO A 536 36.82 0.63 33.51
N LYS A 537 36.62 1.44 34.56
CA LYS A 537 37.71 1.99 35.40
C LYS A 537 38.56 0.90 36.09
N ASP A 538 38.06 -0.33 36.20
CA ASP A 538 38.76 -1.51 36.69
C ASP A 538 38.62 -2.67 35.68
N PRO A 539 39.71 -3.12 35.02
CA PRO A 539 39.69 -4.18 34.01
C PRO A 539 39.14 -5.53 34.50
N LYS A 540 38.97 -5.73 35.80
CA LYS A 540 38.49 -6.99 36.39
C LYS A 540 36.97 -7.09 36.53
N ASN A 541 36.22 -6.03 36.26
CA ASN A 541 34.77 -5.98 36.47
C ASN A 541 34.03 -5.39 35.25
N ILE A 542 34.09 -6.07 34.09
CA ILE A 542 33.23 -5.73 32.96
C ILE A 542 31.80 -6.11 33.30
N ARG A 543 30.88 -5.15 33.18
CA ARG A 543 29.44 -5.38 33.36
C ARG A 543 28.75 -5.40 32.01
N ARG A 544 27.53 -5.95 31.97
CA ARG A 544 26.69 -5.96 30.76
C ARG A 544 26.43 -4.54 30.23
N GLU A 545 26.35 -3.54 31.10
CA GLU A 545 26.18 -2.13 30.72
C GLU A 545 27.37 -1.56 29.91
N ASP A 546 28.56 -2.15 30.04
CA ASP A 546 29.77 -1.75 29.34
C ASP A 546 29.94 -2.48 27.99
N ILE A 547 29.01 -3.37 27.64
CA ILE A 547 29.11 -4.22 26.45
C ILE A 547 28.11 -3.78 25.39
N THR A 548 28.62 -3.60 24.18
CA THR A 548 27.83 -3.30 22.99
C THR A 548 28.14 -4.32 21.89
N CYS A 549 27.13 -4.98 21.35
CA CYS A 549 27.24 -5.86 20.20
C CYS A 549 26.69 -5.16 18.95
N LYS A 550 27.55 -4.98 17.93
CA LYS A 550 27.12 -4.60 16.59
C LYS A 550 26.74 -5.86 15.82
N ILE A 551 25.55 -5.85 15.25
CA ILE A 551 24.98 -6.96 14.50
C ILE A 551 24.82 -6.52 13.04
N THR A 552 25.36 -7.32 12.13
CA THR A 552 25.09 -7.23 10.70
C THR A 552 24.42 -8.53 10.27
N TYR A 553 23.16 -8.44 9.87
CA TYR A 553 22.38 -9.56 9.37
C TYR A 553 22.16 -9.39 7.87
N CYS A 554 22.57 -10.36 7.06
CA CYS A 554 22.31 -10.36 5.62
C CYS A 554 21.48 -11.58 5.25
N SER A 555 20.55 -11.43 4.31
CA SER A 555 19.75 -12.55 3.81
C SER A 555 19.41 -12.39 2.34
N VAL A 556 19.60 -13.47 1.60
CA VAL A 556 19.09 -13.64 0.23
C VAL A 556 18.21 -14.88 0.25
N VAL A 557 16.94 -14.72 -0.11
CA VAL A 557 15.96 -15.80 -0.05
C VAL A 557 15.29 -15.91 -1.40
N ASN A 558 15.46 -17.05 -2.05
CA ASN A 558 14.70 -17.45 -3.22
C ASN A 558 13.49 -18.29 -2.78
N PRO A 559 12.26 -17.84 -3.06
CA PRO A 559 11.04 -18.52 -2.63
C PRO A 559 10.85 -19.92 -3.27
N GLY A 560 11.64 -20.26 -4.29
CA GLY A 560 11.64 -21.56 -5.01
C GLY A 560 10.42 -21.81 -5.89
N GLY A 561 9.41 -20.95 -5.80
CA GLY A 561 8.22 -20.97 -6.61
C GLY A 561 7.52 -19.62 -6.56
N TRP A 562 6.39 -19.54 -7.26
CA TRP A 562 5.68 -18.28 -7.44
C TRP A 562 5.26 -17.66 -6.10
N ALA A 563 5.52 -16.36 -5.99
CA ALA A 563 4.93 -15.47 -5.00
C ALA A 563 4.94 -14.04 -5.58
N PRO A 564 3.86 -13.26 -5.47
CA PRO A 564 3.81 -11.90 -6.00
C PRO A 564 4.88 -11.01 -5.38
N ALA A 565 5.59 -10.26 -6.22
CA ALA A 565 6.68 -9.40 -5.81
C ALA A 565 6.25 -8.35 -4.78
N SER A 566 5.16 -7.61 -5.07
CA SER A 566 4.59 -6.60 -4.17
C SER A 566 4.31 -7.16 -2.77
N VAL A 567 3.85 -8.40 -2.71
CA VAL A 567 3.44 -9.05 -1.47
C VAL A 567 4.63 -9.58 -0.69
N LEU A 568 5.59 -10.24 -1.35
CA LEU A 568 6.85 -10.63 -0.70
C LEU A 568 7.55 -9.41 -0.10
N ARG A 569 7.57 -8.30 -0.83
CA ARG A 569 8.17 -7.03 -0.38
C ARG A 569 7.45 -6.43 0.82
N ALA A 570 6.12 -6.53 0.87
CA ALA A 570 5.35 -6.12 2.04
C ALA A 570 5.59 -7.04 3.25
N VAL A 571 5.64 -8.35 3.04
CA VAL A 571 5.89 -9.33 4.11
C VAL A 571 7.26 -9.09 4.73
N TYR A 572 8.34 -9.04 3.94
CA TYR A 572 9.67 -8.87 4.54
C TYR A 572 9.82 -7.49 5.20
N LYS A 573 9.17 -6.44 4.67
CA LYS A 573 9.18 -5.10 5.26
C LYS A 573 8.58 -5.08 6.66
N ARG A 574 7.63 -5.98 6.93
CA ARG A 574 6.96 -6.14 8.22
C ARG A 574 7.69 -7.12 9.14
N GLU A 575 8.05 -8.29 8.61
CA GLU A 575 8.52 -9.42 9.41
C GLU A 575 10.01 -9.31 9.81
N TYR A 576 10.90 -8.78 8.97
CA TYR A 576 12.33 -8.70 9.33
C TYR A 576 12.62 -7.75 10.50
N PRO A 577 12.07 -6.51 10.55
CA PRO A 577 12.21 -5.64 11.73
C PRO A 577 11.69 -6.31 13.00
N LYS A 578 10.54 -6.98 12.88
CA LYS A 578 9.92 -7.69 14.00
C LYS A 578 10.76 -8.86 14.48
N PHE A 579 11.29 -9.66 13.57
CA PHE A 579 12.22 -10.76 13.86
C PHE A 579 13.44 -10.24 14.62
N LEU A 580 14.16 -9.25 14.06
CA LEU A 580 15.43 -8.83 14.64
C LEU A 580 15.23 -8.20 16.03
N LYS A 581 14.14 -7.44 16.22
CA LYS A 581 13.74 -6.89 17.53
C LYS A 581 13.36 -7.98 18.53
N ARG A 582 12.53 -8.95 18.14
CA ARG A 582 12.14 -10.08 19.01
C ARG A 582 13.35 -10.92 19.40
N PHE A 583 14.21 -11.23 18.44
CA PHE A 583 15.42 -12.03 18.64
C PHE A 583 16.43 -11.34 19.56
N THR A 584 16.74 -10.07 19.32
CA THR A 584 17.73 -9.34 20.14
C THR A 584 17.23 -9.11 21.57
N ASN A 585 15.94 -8.80 21.76
CA ASN A 585 15.33 -8.76 23.09
C ASN A 585 15.39 -10.11 23.79
N PHE A 586 15.11 -11.20 23.08
CA PHE A 586 15.24 -12.55 23.62
C PHE A 586 16.69 -12.85 24.05
N CYS A 587 17.69 -12.44 23.27
CA CYS A 587 19.10 -12.56 23.65
C CYS A 587 19.40 -11.83 24.97
N ILE A 588 18.94 -10.58 25.10
CA ILE A 588 19.11 -9.79 26.34
C ILE A 588 18.48 -10.53 27.53
N GLU A 589 17.24 -11.00 27.40
CA GLU A 589 16.54 -11.72 28.46
C GLU A 589 17.25 -13.03 28.83
N GLN A 590 17.73 -13.80 27.86
CA GLN A 590 18.45 -15.05 28.10
C GLN A 590 19.80 -14.84 28.78
N CYS A 591 20.41 -13.67 28.62
CA CYS A 591 21.75 -13.39 29.12
C CYS A 591 21.77 -12.55 30.41
N LYS A 592 20.72 -11.77 30.69
CA LYS A 592 20.67 -10.74 31.77
C LYS A 592 21.31 -11.16 33.09
N ASP A 593 21.00 -12.38 33.57
CA ASP A 593 21.44 -12.88 34.88
C ASP A 593 22.50 -14.00 34.79
N LYS A 594 23.10 -14.21 33.61
CA LYS A 594 24.15 -15.21 33.38
C LYS A 594 25.54 -14.57 33.33
N PRO A 595 26.61 -15.30 33.66
CA PRO A 595 27.98 -14.85 33.42
C PRO A 595 28.21 -14.47 31.96
N ILE A 596 29.02 -13.43 31.74
CA ILE A 596 29.33 -12.92 30.40
C ILE A 596 30.24 -13.92 29.68
N VAL A 597 29.90 -14.25 28.43
CA VAL A 597 30.68 -15.18 27.60
C VAL A 597 31.27 -14.40 26.41
N PHE A 598 32.57 -14.10 26.47
CA PHE A 598 33.33 -13.53 25.35
C PHE A 598 33.71 -14.59 24.32
#